data_AF-X1SML9-F1
#
_entry.id   AF-X1SML9-F1
#
_cell.length_a   1.000
_cell.length_b   1.000
_cell.length_c   1.000
_cell.angle_alpha   90.00
_cell.angle_beta   90.00
_cell.angle_gamma   90.00
#
_symmetry.space_group_name_H-M   'P 1'
#
loop_
_entity.id
_entity.type
_entity.pdbx_description
1 polymer ?
#
loop_
_entity_poly.entity_id
_entity_poly.type
_entity_poly.pdbx_seq_one_letter_code
_entity_poly.pdbx_strand_id
1 'polypeptide(L)'
;MGWPWGIDTIPSGWHLCDGTAGTPDYRNCFLVGAGDTYAPGDSGGSDEQTHTFTGDGHSHTMPGGTYIAPGSGIDNKTNSSPAVGTTDPADNRPQYKAMCWIMKL
;
A
#
# COMPACT_ATOMS: atom_id res chain seq x y z
N MET A 1 0.32 25.27 -9.55
CA MET A 1 -1.01 25.48 -8.91
C MET A 1 -1.98 24.41 -9.39
N GLY A 2 -3.05 24.15 -8.63
CA GLY A 2 -4.09 23.20 -9.04
C GLY A 2 -5.06 23.80 -10.05
N TRP A 3 -5.34 23.06 -11.12
CA TRP A 3 -6.27 23.40 -12.19
C TRP A 3 -7.40 22.34 -12.23
N PRO A 4 -8.65 22.73 -11.93
CA PRO A 4 -9.73 21.77 -11.73
C PRO A 4 -10.39 21.26 -13.03
N TRP A 5 -9.98 21.78 -14.20
CA TRP A 5 -10.58 21.44 -15.50
C TRP A 5 -9.65 20.58 -16.36
N GLY A 6 -10.11 20.24 -17.58
CA GLY A 6 -9.35 19.41 -18.52
C GLY A 6 -8.03 20.05 -18.97
N ILE A 7 -7.07 19.20 -19.34
CA ILE A 7 -5.72 19.60 -19.82
C ILE A 7 -5.82 20.50 -21.06
N ASP A 8 -6.81 20.26 -21.91
CA ASP A 8 -7.13 21.02 -23.13
C ASP A 8 -7.61 22.46 -22.86
N THR A 9 -8.03 22.75 -21.62
CA THR A 9 -8.51 24.08 -21.20
C THR A 9 -7.45 24.91 -20.47
N ILE A 10 -6.22 24.41 -20.37
CA ILE A 10 -5.13 25.12 -19.71
C ILE A 10 -4.89 26.46 -20.44
N PRO A 11 -4.91 27.61 -19.74
CA PRO A 11 -4.74 28.90 -20.38
C PRO A 11 -3.35 29.09 -21.00
N SER A 12 -3.28 29.87 -22.08
CA SER A 12 -2.00 30.28 -22.66
C SER A 12 -1.07 30.90 -21.62
N GLY A 13 0.22 30.55 -21.69
CA GLY A 13 1.24 30.96 -20.72
C GLY A 13 1.32 30.06 -19.48
N TRP A 14 0.48 29.03 -19.39
CA TRP A 14 0.60 27.95 -18.42
C TRP A 14 0.89 26.63 -19.14
N HIS A 15 1.54 25.73 -18.43
CA HIS A 15 1.90 24.40 -18.91
C HIS A 15 1.58 23.36 -17.85
N LEU A 16 1.24 22.15 -18.28
CA LEU A 16 1.05 21.03 -17.36
C LEU A 16 2.38 20.68 -16.69
N CYS A 17 2.37 20.43 -15.38
CA CYS A 17 3.51 19.88 -14.66
C CYS A 17 3.68 18.40 -15.03
N ASP A 18 4.27 18.14 -16.20
CA ASP A 18 4.43 16.81 -16.79
C ASP A 18 5.88 16.43 -17.12
N GLY A 19 6.85 17.21 -16.63
CA GLY A 19 8.27 17.01 -16.90
C GLY A 19 8.77 17.64 -18.21
N THR A 20 7.87 18.26 -18.99
CA THR A 20 8.23 18.95 -20.24
C THR A 20 8.25 20.46 -20.05
N ALA A 21 8.85 21.18 -21.01
CA ALA A 21 9.00 22.65 -20.97
C ALA A 21 9.62 23.20 -19.67
N GLY A 22 10.48 22.42 -19.01
CA GLY A 22 11.14 22.80 -17.75
C GLY A 22 10.25 22.70 -16.50
N THR A 23 9.04 22.14 -16.62
CA THR A 23 8.16 21.88 -15.48
C THR A 23 8.58 20.60 -14.73
N PRO A 24 8.31 20.49 -13.41
CA PRO A 24 8.37 19.21 -12.72
C PRO A 24 7.24 18.28 -13.18
N ASP A 25 7.37 16.97 -13.00
CA ASP A 25 6.28 16.01 -13.25
C ASP A 25 5.51 15.73 -11.94
N TYR A 26 4.28 16.23 -11.85
CA TYR A 26 3.39 16.05 -10.70
C TYR A 26 2.13 15.25 -11.04
N ARG A 27 2.21 14.42 -12.09
CA ARG A 27 1.10 13.52 -12.44
C ARG A 27 1.12 12.30 -11.53
N ASN A 28 -0.07 11.76 -11.25
CA ASN A 28 -0.26 10.52 -10.49
C ASN A 28 0.41 10.51 -9.11
N CYS A 29 0.49 11.65 -8.44
CA CYS A 29 1.06 11.76 -7.10
C CYS A 29 0.22 12.66 -6.18
N PHE A 30 0.37 12.44 -4.88
CA PHE A 30 -0.09 13.37 -3.86
C PHE A 30 1.08 14.28 -3.48
N LEU A 31 0.87 15.59 -3.51
CA LEU A 31 1.90 16.55 -3.15
C LEU A 31 2.05 16.64 -1.62
N VAL A 32 3.28 16.47 -1.14
CA VAL A 32 3.68 16.72 0.24
C VAL A 32 4.43 18.05 0.34
N GLY A 33 4.21 18.79 1.42
CA GLY A 33 4.91 20.06 1.65
C GLY A 33 6.40 19.84 1.93
N ALA A 34 7.25 20.48 1.14
CA ALA A 34 8.70 20.52 1.35
C ALA A 34 9.11 21.67 2.27
N GLY A 35 10.34 21.60 2.82
CA GLY A 35 10.95 22.71 3.58
C GLY A 35 11.51 22.34 4.97
N ASP A 36 11.35 21.09 5.39
CA ASP A 36 11.98 20.53 6.59
C ASP A 36 12.36 19.07 6.34
N THR A 37 11.44 18.13 6.62
CA THR A 37 11.66 16.69 6.41
C THR A 37 11.83 16.29 4.94
N TYR A 38 11.16 17.00 4.03
CA TYR A 38 11.21 16.73 2.60
C TYR A 38 11.93 17.86 1.86
N ALA A 39 12.86 17.49 0.99
CA ALA A 39 13.46 18.38 0.02
C ALA A 39 12.55 18.53 -1.22
N PRO A 40 12.61 19.68 -1.93
CA PRO A 40 11.90 19.81 -3.20
C PRO A 40 12.33 18.74 -4.20
N GLY A 41 11.37 17.99 -4.72
CA GLY A 41 11.62 16.90 -5.68
C GLY A 41 11.75 15.51 -5.05
N ASP A 42 11.75 15.41 -3.71
CA ASP A 42 11.63 14.10 -3.05
C ASP A 42 10.35 13.40 -3.50
N SER A 43 10.45 12.08 -3.70
CA SER A 43 9.36 11.22 -4.13
C SER A 43 9.30 9.96 -3.29
N GLY A 44 8.11 9.37 -3.18
CA GLY A 44 7.90 8.15 -2.41
C GLY A 44 6.42 7.77 -2.36
N GLY A 45 6.12 6.73 -1.59
CA GLY A 45 4.79 6.13 -1.52
C GLY A 45 4.57 5.03 -2.56
N SER A 46 3.39 4.41 -2.48
CA SER A 46 2.95 3.34 -3.36
C SER A 46 1.43 3.38 -3.47
N ASP A 47 0.91 3.08 -4.66
CA ASP A 47 -0.53 2.96 -4.91
C ASP A 47 -1.13 1.74 -4.21
N GLU A 48 -0.32 0.71 -3.96
CA GLU A 48 -0.73 -0.54 -3.30
C GLU A 48 0.14 -0.85 -2.09
N GLN A 49 -0.43 -1.57 -1.13
CA GLN A 49 0.29 -2.08 0.04
C GLN A 49 -0.01 -3.56 0.28
N THR A 50 0.98 -4.27 0.80
CA THR A 50 0.85 -5.62 1.36
C THR A 50 1.25 -5.59 2.82
N HIS A 51 0.61 -6.40 3.66
CA HIS A 51 0.97 -6.53 5.06
C HIS A 51 1.57 -7.92 5.31
N THR A 52 2.70 -7.97 6.01
CA THR A 52 3.17 -9.20 6.64
C THR A 52 2.43 -9.39 7.96
N PHE A 53 2.07 -10.62 8.28
CA PHE A 53 1.45 -10.95 9.55
C PHE A 53 2.11 -12.16 10.20
N THR A 54 2.03 -12.18 11.53
CA THR A 54 2.33 -13.32 12.38
C THR A 54 1.15 -13.47 13.33
N GLY A 55 0.43 -14.58 13.22
CA GLY A 55 -0.63 -14.95 14.14
C GLY A 55 -0.07 -15.79 15.28
N ASP A 56 -0.70 -15.71 16.45
CA ASP A 56 -0.32 -16.51 17.62
C ASP A 56 -0.52 -18.01 17.33
N GLY A 57 0.44 -18.82 17.78
CA GLY A 57 0.29 -20.27 17.78
C GLY A 57 -0.77 -20.71 18.80
N HIS A 58 -1.57 -21.71 18.45
CA HIS A 58 -2.48 -22.35 19.40
C HIS A 58 -2.45 -23.87 19.20
N SER A 59 -2.97 -24.60 20.20
CA SER A 59 -3.10 -26.05 20.13
C SER A 59 -4.57 -26.46 19.97
N HIS A 60 -4.80 -27.54 19.24
CA HIS A 60 -6.10 -28.21 19.21
C HIS A 60 -6.03 -29.42 20.15
N THR A 61 -7.06 -29.60 20.97
CA THR A 61 -7.23 -30.82 21.76
C THR A 61 -8.19 -31.75 21.04
N MET A 62 -7.75 -32.97 20.76
CA MET A 62 -8.64 -34.04 20.29
C MET A 62 -9.19 -34.77 21.52
N PRO A 63 -10.52 -34.77 21.76
CA PRO A 63 -11.10 -35.59 22.81
C PRO A 63 -10.85 -37.07 22.48
N GLY A 64 -10.17 -37.80 23.37
CA GLY A 64 -9.94 -39.23 23.18
C GLY A 64 -11.27 -39.99 23.07
N GLY A 65 -11.48 -40.68 21.95
CA GLY A 65 -12.55 -41.68 21.79
C GLY A 65 -12.05 -43.08 22.13
N THR A 66 -12.96 -43.94 22.59
CA THR A 66 -12.71 -45.25 23.24
C THR A 66 -12.22 -46.39 22.32
N TYR A 67 -11.69 -46.12 21.12
CA TYR A 67 -11.15 -47.16 20.24
C TYR A 67 -9.76 -46.80 19.72
N ILE A 68 -8.76 -46.96 20.57
CA ILE A 68 -7.35 -47.07 20.15
C ILE A 68 -6.96 -48.52 20.42
N ALA A 69 -6.56 -49.24 19.36
CA ALA A 69 -6.14 -50.62 19.49
C ALA A 69 -4.90 -50.73 20.41
N PRO A 70 -4.77 -51.79 21.22
CA PRO A 70 -3.58 -52.01 22.04
C PRO A 70 -2.31 -51.99 21.16
N GLY A 71 -1.33 -51.16 21.52
CA GLY A 71 -0.08 -50.99 20.77
C GLY A 71 -0.07 -49.82 19.76
N SER A 72 -1.20 -49.15 19.53
CA SER A 72 -1.21 -47.89 18.77
C SER A 72 -0.80 -46.72 19.68
N GLY A 73 0.44 -46.24 19.53
CA GLY A 73 0.85 -44.95 20.09
C GLY A 73 0.23 -43.81 19.29
N ILE A 74 -0.43 -42.86 19.97
CA ILE A 74 -0.73 -41.56 19.37
C ILE A 74 0.42 -40.63 19.75
N ASP A 75 1.24 -40.27 18.76
CA ASP A 75 2.10 -39.11 18.89
C ASP A 75 1.19 -37.88 18.89
N ASN A 76 0.92 -37.30 20.07
CA ASN A 76 0.15 -36.06 20.17
C ASN A 76 1.02 -34.87 19.73
N LYS A 77 1.34 -34.80 18.43
CA LYS A 77 2.13 -33.70 17.86
C LYS A 77 1.22 -32.48 17.66
N THR A 78 1.01 -31.74 18.73
CA THR A 78 0.47 -30.37 18.65
C THR A 78 1.63 -29.40 18.77
N ASN A 79 2.28 -29.04 17.66
CA ASN A 79 3.22 -27.91 17.67
C ASN A 79 2.43 -26.61 17.63
N SER A 80 2.66 -25.73 18.60
CA SER A 80 2.15 -24.35 18.60
C SER A 80 3.03 -23.49 17.70
N SER A 81 2.96 -23.71 16.39
CA SER A 81 3.66 -22.87 15.43
C SER A 81 2.78 -21.67 15.07
N PRO A 82 3.31 -20.44 15.12
CA PRO A 82 2.58 -19.27 14.66
C PRO A 82 2.34 -19.37 13.15
N ALA A 83 1.16 -18.95 12.71
CA ALA A 83 0.90 -18.78 11.28
C ALA A 83 1.59 -17.49 10.82
N VAL A 84 2.40 -17.55 9.77
CA VAL A 84 3.02 -16.38 9.16
C VAL A 84 2.58 -16.28 7.71
N GLY A 85 2.49 -15.06 7.18
CA GLY A 85 2.15 -14.87 5.78
C GLY A 85 2.14 -13.41 5.37
N THR A 86 1.70 -13.20 4.14
CA THR A 86 1.48 -11.89 3.54
C THR A 86 0.05 -11.81 3.04
N THR A 87 -0.57 -10.64 3.15
CA THR A 87 -1.84 -10.36 2.49
C THR A 87 -1.64 -10.21 0.98
N ASP A 88 -2.72 -10.36 0.23
CA ASP A 88 -2.76 -9.87 -1.15
C ASP A 88 -2.61 -8.34 -1.18
N PRO A 89 -2.11 -7.75 -2.29
CA PRO A 89 -2.05 -6.31 -2.45
C PRO A 89 -3.43 -5.66 -2.36
N ALA A 90 -3.50 -4.50 -1.71
CA ALA A 90 -4.70 -3.68 -1.62
C ALA A 90 -4.38 -2.21 -1.95
N ASP A 91 -5.36 -1.52 -2.53
CA ASP A 91 -5.28 -0.08 -2.83
C ASP A 91 -5.00 0.72 -1.54
N ASN A 92 -3.93 1.52 -1.57
CA ASN A 92 -3.47 2.33 -0.46
C ASN A 92 -3.90 3.81 -0.59
N ARG A 93 -4.66 4.16 -1.65
CA ARG A 93 -5.04 5.54 -1.91
C ARG A 93 -6.23 5.93 -1.04
N PRO A 94 -6.16 7.05 -0.29
CA PRO A 94 -7.34 7.62 0.35
C PRO A 94 -8.32 8.10 -0.73
N GLN A 95 -9.59 8.35 -0.35
CA GLN A 95 -10.53 8.98 -1.27
C GLN A 95 -9.97 10.30 -1.79
N TYR A 96 -9.87 10.45 -3.11
CA TYR A 96 -9.25 11.62 -3.74
C TYR A 96 -10.11 12.24 -4.84
N LYS A 97 -9.81 13.50 -5.14
CA LYS A 97 -10.27 14.21 -6.34
C LYS A 97 -9.05 14.70 -7.08
N ALA A 98 -8.92 14.32 -8.35
CA ALA A 98 -7.77 14.70 -9.17
C ALA A 98 -7.96 16.12 -9.76
N MET A 99 -6.86 16.83 -9.89
CA MET A 99 -6.74 18.11 -10.59
C MET A 99 -5.43 18.15 -11.37
N CYS A 100 -5.36 18.93 -12.44
CA CYS A 100 -4.12 19.12 -13.19
C CYS A 100 -3.20 20.08 -12.42
N TRP A 101 -1.96 19.69 -12.17
CA TRP A 101 -0.96 20.63 -11.68
C TRP A 101 -0.39 21.39 -12.85
N ILE A 102 -0.48 22.72 -12.81
CA ILE A 102 0.04 23.59 -13.87
C ILE A 102 1.05 24.60 -13.33
N MET A 103 2.01 25.01 -14.16
CA MET A 103 3.02 26.01 -13.86
C MET A 103 2.99 27.08 -14.95
N LYS A 104 3.23 28.33 -14.58
CA LYS A 104 3.39 29.41 -15.56
C LYS A 104 4.76 29.27 -16.23
N LEU A 105 4.80 29.42 -17.56
CA LEU A 105 6.05 29.51 -18.32
C LEU A 105 6.64 30.91 -18.29
#